data_AF-A0A674IVR9-F1
#
_entry.id   AF-A0A674IVR9-F1
#
_cell.length_a   1.000
_cell.length_b   1.000
_cell.length_c   1.000
_cell.angle_alpha   90.00
_cell.angle_beta   90.00
_cell.angle_gamma   90.00
#
_symmetry.space_group_name_H-M   'P 1'
#
loop_
_entity.id
_entity.type
_entity.pdbx_description
1 polymer ?
#
loop_
_entity_poly.entity_id
_entity_poly.type
_entity_poly.pdbx_seq_one_letter_code
_entity_poly.pdbx_strand_id
1 'polypeptide(L)'
;RQGSHSQLRAIHHSHARQVVMMALCFLARAFMEEVSTALLKCPLPLDRDAAGMWRTLANTEAICHSHRLLDVLLKELQERPSTSEDRAFIIPLAAASALCEVLSVSMCTRTVTRFYPHLLMALLVQVHYTIGLSLPDTSVKQAPSLTLPHGCVVKTVKTLLLKMGCHYEFTSVEKEGGWALLTSSEEHHRGVGLLGICLLPQSHGPLFLRILYLLVPFLERGDKQHKLTVMAFFVELLHMPQAKRLPEKYSVLRLLKGLTDPDPVIRALCVKGLITMADWPGQVRWNPFHYTINIHVITPEVSVTLVEI
;
A
#
# COMPACT_ATOMS: atom_id res chain seq x y z
N ARG A 1 1.89 -49.18 -21.13
CA ARG A 1 3.25 -48.62 -21.38
C ARG A 1 3.29 -47.08 -21.52
N GLN A 2 2.19 -46.33 -21.33
CA GLN A 2 2.19 -44.86 -21.37
C GLN A 2 2.59 -44.17 -20.05
N GLY A 3 2.61 -44.89 -18.92
CA GLY A 3 2.93 -44.32 -17.60
C GLY A 3 4.42 -44.05 -17.32
N SER A 4 5.35 -44.73 -18.00
CA SER A 4 6.80 -44.54 -17.77
C SER A 4 7.35 -43.29 -18.47
N HIS A 5 6.84 -42.96 -19.66
CA HIS A 5 7.28 -41.78 -20.41
C HIS A 5 6.78 -40.45 -19.82
N SER A 6 5.59 -40.43 -19.20
CA SER A 6 5.09 -39.24 -18.49
C SER A 6 5.86 -38.99 -17.19
N GLN A 7 6.24 -40.04 -16.47
CA GLN A 7 7.08 -39.94 -15.27
C GLN A 7 8.50 -39.47 -15.61
N LEU A 8 9.13 -40.00 -16.66
CA LEU A 8 10.45 -39.54 -17.13
C LEU A 8 10.43 -38.07 -17.56
N ARG A 9 9.40 -37.62 -18.29
CA ARG A 9 9.23 -36.20 -18.64
C ARG A 9 9.04 -35.32 -17.39
N ALA A 10 8.24 -35.75 -16.43
CA ALA A 10 8.04 -35.02 -15.18
C ALA A 10 9.35 -34.91 -14.37
N ILE A 11 10.20 -35.95 -14.38
CA ILE A 11 11.52 -35.96 -13.71
C ILE A 11 12.53 -35.05 -14.44
N HIS A 12 12.54 -35.05 -15.78
CA HIS A 12 13.38 -34.12 -16.53
C HIS A 12 12.95 -32.66 -16.35
N HIS A 13 11.64 -32.39 -16.34
CA HIS A 13 11.10 -31.06 -16.05
C HIS A 13 11.40 -30.60 -14.63
N SER A 14 11.40 -31.49 -13.63
CA SER A 14 11.75 -31.13 -12.25
C SER A 14 13.23 -30.85 -12.07
N HIS A 15 14.11 -31.62 -12.73
CA HIS A 15 15.55 -31.38 -12.68
C HIS A 15 15.95 -30.09 -13.42
N ALA A 16 15.44 -29.87 -14.63
CA ALA A 16 15.70 -28.63 -15.37
C ALA A 16 15.22 -27.40 -14.59
N ARG A 17 14.05 -27.48 -13.95
CA ARG A 17 13.53 -26.43 -13.06
C ARG A 17 14.48 -26.17 -11.89
N GLN A 18 15.01 -27.20 -11.25
CA GLN A 18 15.93 -27.04 -10.13
C GLN A 18 17.23 -26.35 -10.55
N VAL A 19 17.78 -26.70 -11.73
CA VAL A 19 18.96 -26.05 -12.30
C VAL A 19 18.69 -24.57 -12.59
N VAL A 20 17.54 -24.23 -13.17
CA VAL A 20 17.13 -22.83 -13.42
C VAL A 20 17.02 -22.06 -12.11
N MET A 21 16.42 -22.64 -11.07
CA MET A 21 16.31 -22.01 -9.75
C MET A 21 17.68 -21.79 -9.11
N MET A 22 18.61 -22.75 -9.23
CA MET A 22 19.98 -22.59 -8.73
C MET A 22 20.75 -21.51 -9.50
N ALA A 23 20.63 -21.48 -10.83
CA ALA A 23 21.25 -20.46 -11.67
C ALA A 23 20.69 -19.07 -11.35
N LEU A 24 19.38 -18.96 -11.13
CA LEU A 24 18.71 -17.74 -10.69
C LEU A 24 19.28 -17.26 -9.35
N CYS A 25 19.38 -18.13 -8.33
CA CYS A 25 19.99 -17.80 -7.05
C CYS A 25 21.45 -17.33 -7.20
N PHE A 26 22.21 -17.96 -8.10
CA PHE A 26 23.59 -17.61 -8.34
C PHE A 26 23.72 -16.22 -8.99
N LEU A 27 22.93 -15.93 -10.01
CA LEU A 27 22.89 -14.61 -10.66
C LEU A 27 22.45 -13.53 -9.68
N ALA A 28 21.42 -13.83 -8.88
CA ALA A 28 20.87 -12.89 -7.90
C ALA A 28 21.91 -12.45 -6.86
N ARG A 29 22.88 -13.30 -6.48
CA ARG A 29 23.96 -12.91 -5.56
C ARG A 29 24.79 -11.72 -6.05
N ALA A 30 24.98 -11.58 -7.36
CA ALA A 30 25.75 -10.48 -7.96
C ALA A 30 24.85 -9.38 -8.55
N PHE A 31 23.68 -9.74 -9.08
CA PHE A 31 22.82 -8.89 -9.90
C PHE A 31 21.35 -8.95 -9.45
N MET A 32 21.09 -8.71 -8.15
CA MET A 32 19.73 -8.78 -7.59
C MET A 32 18.75 -7.87 -8.33
N GLU A 33 19.16 -6.65 -8.70
CA GLU A 33 18.27 -5.64 -9.26
C GLU A 33 17.89 -6.00 -10.71
N GLU A 34 18.86 -6.42 -11.50
CA GLU A 34 18.68 -6.86 -12.88
C GLU A 34 17.83 -8.13 -12.95
N VAL A 35 18.06 -9.08 -12.03
CA VAL A 35 17.25 -10.30 -11.95
C VAL A 35 15.81 -9.96 -11.55
N SER A 36 15.62 -9.09 -10.56
CA SER A 36 14.28 -8.71 -10.10
C SER A 36 13.51 -7.96 -11.19
N THR A 37 14.14 -6.99 -11.85
CA THR A 37 13.53 -6.22 -12.94
C THR A 37 13.22 -7.08 -14.17
N ALA A 38 14.04 -8.10 -14.46
CA ALA A 38 13.74 -9.07 -15.51
C ALA A 38 12.52 -9.94 -15.17
N LEU A 39 12.41 -10.42 -13.92
CA LEU A 39 11.26 -11.21 -13.47
C LEU A 39 9.95 -10.42 -13.44
N LEU A 40 10.01 -9.10 -13.22
CA LEU A 40 8.82 -8.24 -13.30
C LEU A 40 8.26 -8.09 -14.72
N LYS A 41 9.03 -8.46 -15.75
CA LYS A 41 8.56 -8.49 -17.14
C LYS A 41 7.84 -9.79 -17.49
N CYS A 42 7.77 -10.76 -16.57
CA CYS A 42 6.95 -11.95 -16.75
C CYS A 42 5.47 -11.58 -16.91
N PRO A 43 4.72 -12.27 -17.80
CA PRO A 43 3.31 -11.97 -18.00
C PRO A 43 2.49 -12.23 -16.74
N LEU A 44 1.41 -11.47 -16.57
CA LEU A 44 0.42 -11.68 -15.52
C LEU A 44 -0.79 -12.46 -16.03
N PRO A 45 -1.44 -13.28 -15.18
CA PRO A 45 -1.06 -13.62 -13.81
C PRO A 45 0.23 -14.45 -13.74
N LEU A 46 0.97 -14.33 -12.63
CA LEU A 46 2.20 -15.10 -12.43
C LEU A 46 1.91 -16.61 -12.51
N ASP A 47 2.61 -17.31 -13.40
CA ASP A 47 2.55 -18.75 -13.46
C ASP A 47 3.23 -19.40 -12.23
N ARG A 48 3.05 -20.71 -12.08
CA ARG A 48 3.63 -21.48 -10.96
C ARG A 48 5.16 -21.40 -10.91
N ASP A 49 5.81 -21.15 -12.03
CA ASP A 49 7.26 -21.16 -12.15
C ASP A 49 7.84 -19.80 -11.77
N ALA A 50 7.29 -18.70 -12.29
CA ALA A 50 7.59 -17.32 -11.89
C ALA A 50 7.28 -17.08 -10.40
N ALA A 51 6.14 -17.55 -9.89
CA ALA A 51 5.86 -17.53 -8.45
C ALA A 51 6.91 -18.34 -7.66
N GLY A 52 7.32 -19.49 -8.20
CA GLY A 52 8.42 -20.28 -7.65
C GLY A 52 9.75 -19.53 -7.61
N MET A 53 10.08 -18.77 -8.65
CA MET A 53 11.30 -17.96 -8.75
C MET A 53 11.34 -16.89 -7.66
N TRP A 54 10.25 -16.15 -7.46
CA TRP A 54 10.15 -15.16 -6.38
C TRP A 54 10.31 -15.80 -5.00
N ARG A 55 9.64 -16.93 -4.75
CA ARG A 55 9.77 -17.66 -3.47
C ARG A 55 11.17 -18.21 -3.24
N THR A 56 11.85 -18.65 -4.29
CA THR A 56 13.23 -19.13 -4.22
C THR A 56 14.22 -17.99 -3.95
N LEU A 57 14.10 -16.86 -4.65
CA LEU A 57 14.90 -15.65 -4.39
C LEU A 57 14.75 -15.19 -2.95
N ALA A 58 13.51 -15.22 -2.46
CA ALA A 58 13.18 -14.92 -1.10
C ALA A 58 13.89 -15.92 -0.13
N ASN A 59 13.70 -17.23 -0.32
CA ASN A 59 14.21 -18.28 0.59
C ASN A 59 15.72 -18.45 0.63
N THR A 60 16.43 -18.03 -0.42
CA THR A 60 17.88 -18.24 -0.51
C THR A 60 18.57 -17.52 0.66
N GLU A 61 19.68 -18.05 1.17
CA GLU A 61 20.58 -17.41 2.15
C GLU A 61 21.12 -16.02 1.73
N ALA A 62 20.56 -15.41 0.69
CA ALA A 62 20.61 -14.00 0.32
C ALA A 62 19.92 -13.07 1.34
N ILE A 63 19.96 -13.41 2.64
CA ILE A 63 19.57 -12.52 3.73
C ILE A 63 20.29 -11.16 3.58
N CYS A 64 21.52 -11.19 3.09
CA CYS A 64 22.38 -10.04 2.77
C CYS A 64 21.75 -9.06 1.76
N HIS A 65 20.92 -9.53 0.83
CA HIS A 65 20.39 -8.71 -0.28
C HIS A 65 18.86 -8.59 -0.30
N SER A 66 18.17 -9.10 0.73
CA SER A 66 16.71 -8.95 0.90
C SER A 66 16.24 -7.49 0.86
N HIS A 67 17.07 -6.54 1.28
CA HIS A 67 16.77 -5.11 1.17
C HIS A 67 16.69 -4.65 -0.30
N ARG A 68 17.65 -5.04 -1.15
CA ARG A 68 17.68 -4.66 -2.58
C ARG A 68 16.46 -5.18 -3.33
N LEU A 69 16.06 -6.42 -3.03
CA LEU A 69 14.84 -7.01 -3.59
C LEU A 69 13.61 -6.16 -3.24
N LEU A 70 13.46 -5.81 -1.95
CA LEU A 70 12.35 -4.99 -1.48
C LEU A 70 12.44 -3.54 -1.99
N ASP A 71 13.64 -2.99 -2.15
CA ASP A 71 13.86 -1.66 -2.74
C ASP A 71 13.37 -1.61 -4.18
N VAL A 72 13.72 -2.61 -5.00
CA VAL A 72 13.24 -2.72 -6.39
C VAL A 72 11.72 -2.85 -6.41
N LEU A 73 11.15 -3.79 -5.66
CA LEU A 73 9.69 -3.97 -5.61
C LEU A 73 8.97 -2.70 -5.12
N LEU A 74 9.51 -2.03 -4.11
CA LEU A 74 8.94 -0.79 -3.59
C LEU A 74 9.00 0.34 -4.62
N LYS A 75 10.12 0.48 -5.33
CA LYS A 75 10.27 1.49 -6.39
C LYS A 75 9.21 1.31 -7.46
N GLU A 76 9.04 0.09 -7.96
CA GLU A 76 8.05 -0.23 -8.99
C GLU A 76 6.61 -0.08 -8.47
N LEU A 77 6.35 -0.34 -7.17
CA LEU A 77 5.06 -0.10 -6.53
C LEU A 77 4.76 1.40 -6.31
N GLN A 78 5.75 2.27 -6.30
CA GLN A 78 5.55 3.72 -6.11
C GLN A 78 5.21 4.42 -7.43
N GLU A 79 5.54 3.81 -8.56
CA GLU A 79 5.25 4.35 -9.89
C GLU A 79 3.76 4.27 -10.23
N ARG A 80 3.25 5.30 -10.91
CA ARG A 80 1.86 5.29 -11.40
C ARG A 80 1.76 4.31 -12.58
N PRO A 81 0.78 3.39 -12.60
CA PRO A 81 0.51 2.56 -13.77
C PRO A 81 0.23 3.46 -14.99
N SER A 82 1.00 3.31 -16.07
CA SER A 82 0.79 4.06 -17.31
C SER A 82 -0.37 3.49 -18.11
N THR A 83 -1.19 4.35 -18.72
CA THR A 83 -2.32 3.95 -19.59
C THR A 83 -1.95 3.82 -21.07
N SER A 84 -0.72 4.15 -21.46
CA SER A 84 -0.22 3.84 -22.81
C SER A 84 -0.15 2.33 -22.99
N GLU A 85 -0.36 1.84 -24.22
CA GLU A 85 -0.31 0.41 -24.64
C GLU A 85 0.97 -0.35 -24.24
N ASP A 86 1.94 0.36 -23.66
CA ASP A 86 3.18 -0.16 -23.14
C ASP A 86 3.02 -0.87 -21.79
N ARG A 87 3.79 -1.93 -21.63
CA ARG A 87 3.77 -2.90 -20.52
C ARG A 87 3.91 -2.33 -19.10
N ALA A 88 4.07 -1.02 -18.93
CA ALA A 88 4.24 -0.36 -17.65
C ALA A 88 3.00 -0.38 -16.75
N PHE A 89 1.77 -0.62 -17.26
CA PHE A 89 0.61 -0.95 -16.42
C PHE A 89 0.82 -2.25 -15.62
N ILE A 90 1.49 -3.22 -16.24
CA ILE A 90 1.67 -4.56 -15.71
C ILE A 90 2.76 -4.56 -14.62
N ILE A 91 3.72 -3.63 -14.66
CA ILE A 91 4.89 -3.66 -13.78
C ILE A 91 4.52 -3.41 -12.30
N PRO A 92 3.77 -2.36 -11.91
CA PRO A 92 3.38 -2.19 -10.50
C PRO A 92 2.50 -3.34 -9.99
N LEU A 93 1.63 -3.89 -10.84
CA LEU A 93 0.79 -5.04 -10.49
C LEU A 93 1.61 -6.34 -10.36
N ALA A 94 2.63 -6.51 -11.20
CA ALA A 94 3.59 -7.60 -11.12
C ALA A 94 4.45 -7.47 -9.86
N ALA A 95 4.83 -6.25 -9.48
CA ALA A 95 5.53 -5.98 -8.24
C ALA A 95 4.68 -6.31 -7.01
N ALA A 96 3.37 -5.98 -7.02
CA ALA A 96 2.45 -6.39 -5.97
C ALA A 96 2.33 -7.92 -5.88
N SER A 97 2.14 -8.59 -7.03
CA SER A 97 2.06 -10.06 -7.11
C SER A 97 3.35 -10.73 -6.62
N ALA A 98 4.51 -10.23 -7.04
CA ALA A 98 5.82 -10.68 -6.63
C ALA A 98 6.03 -10.49 -5.12
N LEU A 99 5.66 -9.31 -4.60
CA LEU A 99 5.72 -9.02 -3.17
C LEU A 99 4.85 -10.00 -2.37
N CYS A 100 3.65 -10.35 -2.85
CA CYS A 100 2.80 -11.34 -2.21
C CYS A 100 3.51 -12.71 -2.09
N GLU A 101 4.18 -13.16 -3.14
CA GLU A 101 4.95 -14.42 -3.13
C GLU A 101 6.17 -14.33 -2.19
N VAL A 102 6.90 -13.21 -2.21
CA VAL A 102 8.04 -12.96 -1.32
C VAL A 102 7.61 -12.95 0.15
N LEU A 103 6.49 -12.29 0.48
CA LEU A 103 5.97 -12.22 1.85
C LEU A 103 5.43 -13.57 2.35
N SER A 104 4.98 -14.44 1.45
CA SER A 104 4.48 -15.78 1.76
C SER A 104 5.57 -16.74 2.26
N VAL A 105 6.84 -16.38 2.08
CA VAL A 105 8.00 -17.15 2.52
C VAL A 105 8.53 -16.59 3.85
N SER A 106 9.29 -17.38 4.61
CA SER A 106 9.99 -16.93 5.83
C SER A 106 11.14 -15.96 5.50
N MET A 107 10.80 -14.74 5.08
CA MET A 107 11.76 -13.64 4.93
C MET A 107 12.20 -13.12 6.29
N CYS A 108 13.39 -12.50 6.33
CA CYS A 108 13.87 -11.79 7.51
C CYS A 108 12.85 -10.73 7.94
N THR A 109 12.07 -11.03 8.99
CA THR A 109 11.01 -10.15 9.50
C THR A 109 11.55 -8.74 9.77
N ARG A 110 12.80 -8.62 10.24
CA ARG A 110 13.48 -7.35 10.51
C ARG A 110 13.60 -6.45 9.27
N THR A 111 13.89 -7.01 8.09
CA THR A 111 13.97 -6.21 6.86
C THR A 111 12.58 -5.74 6.47
N VAL A 112 11.59 -6.64 6.44
CA VAL A 112 10.19 -6.29 6.11
C VAL A 112 9.64 -5.24 7.07
N THR A 113 9.93 -5.32 8.36
CA THR A 113 9.53 -4.30 9.36
C THR A 113 10.05 -2.90 9.04
N ARG A 114 11.25 -2.77 8.46
CA ARG A 114 11.82 -1.46 8.08
C ARG A 114 11.12 -0.87 6.86
N PHE A 115 10.73 -1.72 5.92
CA PHE A 115 10.07 -1.35 4.67
C PHE A 115 8.55 -1.21 4.82
N TYR A 116 7.97 -1.85 5.84
CA TYR A 116 6.53 -1.96 6.06
C TYR A 116 5.75 -0.65 5.85
N PRO A 117 6.16 0.51 6.39
CA PRO A 117 5.41 1.76 6.20
C PRO A 117 5.32 2.16 4.72
N HIS A 118 6.44 2.05 3.99
CA HIS A 118 6.49 2.40 2.58
C HIS A 118 5.75 1.38 1.73
N LEU A 119 5.87 0.09 2.04
CA LEU A 119 5.15 -0.98 1.34
C LEU A 119 3.64 -0.85 1.53
N LEU A 120 3.18 -0.61 2.76
CA LEU A 120 1.77 -0.42 3.05
C LEU A 120 1.23 0.77 2.25
N MET A 121 1.91 1.91 2.28
CA MET A 121 1.44 3.10 1.55
C MET A 121 1.48 2.94 0.05
N ALA A 122 2.55 2.38 -0.51
CA ALA A 122 2.65 2.12 -1.94
C ALA A 122 1.53 1.17 -2.38
N LEU A 123 1.26 0.09 -1.62
CA LEU A 123 0.17 -0.83 -1.93
C LEU A 123 -1.21 -0.17 -1.86
N LEU A 124 -1.50 0.65 -0.83
CA LEU A 124 -2.79 1.35 -0.73
C LEU A 124 -3.00 2.32 -1.90
N VAL A 125 -1.96 3.03 -2.30
CA VAL A 125 -1.99 3.90 -3.48
C VAL A 125 -2.20 3.08 -4.76
N GLN A 126 -1.53 1.93 -4.90
CA GLN A 126 -1.76 1.03 -6.04
C GLN A 126 -3.17 0.45 -6.08
N VAL A 127 -3.77 0.16 -4.92
CA VAL A 127 -5.20 -0.21 -4.86
C VAL A 127 -6.03 0.93 -5.45
N HIS A 128 -5.80 2.18 -5.04
CA HIS A 128 -6.53 3.32 -5.59
C HIS A 128 -6.34 3.50 -7.11
N TYR A 129 -5.11 3.35 -7.61
CA TYR A 129 -4.86 3.41 -9.05
C TYR A 129 -5.59 2.31 -9.81
N THR A 130 -5.54 1.06 -9.31
CA THR A 130 -6.14 -0.10 -9.97
C THR A 130 -7.68 -0.10 -9.97
N ILE A 131 -8.33 0.65 -9.08
CA ILE A 131 -9.79 0.86 -9.12
C ILE A 131 -10.19 1.73 -10.32
N GLY A 132 -9.43 2.80 -10.59
CA GLY A 132 -9.72 3.74 -11.69
C GLY A 132 -9.32 3.22 -13.08
N LEU A 133 -8.72 2.03 -13.15
CA LEU A 133 -8.18 1.42 -14.35
C LEU A 133 -9.10 0.32 -14.90
N SER A 134 -10.42 0.48 -14.76
CA SER A 134 -11.43 -0.45 -15.27
C SER A 134 -11.09 -0.88 -16.70
N LEU A 135 -10.54 -2.09 -16.86
CA LEU A 135 -10.34 -2.68 -18.18
C LEU A 135 -11.73 -2.83 -18.81
N PRO A 136 -11.90 -2.54 -20.12
CA PRO A 136 -13.16 -2.78 -20.79
C PRO A 136 -13.55 -4.25 -20.62
N ASP A 137 -14.79 -4.47 -20.18
CA ASP A 137 -15.44 -5.75 -19.82
C ASP A 137 -15.53 -6.80 -20.97
N THR A 138 -14.73 -6.69 -22.03
CA THR A 138 -14.89 -7.50 -23.24
C THR A 138 -14.25 -8.90 -23.18
N SER A 139 -13.68 -9.34 -22.05
CA SER A 139 -13.15 -10.71 -21.95
C SER A 139 -13.55 -11.50 -20.70
N VAL A 140 -14.49 -11.01 -19.87
CA VAL A 140 -14.92 -11.68 -18.63
C VAL A 140 -16.02 -12.73 -18.89
N LYS A 141 -15.85 -13.57 -19.91
CA LYS A 141 -16.73 -14.74 -20.10
C LYS A 141 -16.05 -16.10 -20.06
N GLN A 142 -14.74 -16.19 -19.87
CA GLN A 142 -14.07 -17.50 -19.72
C GLN A 142 -12.83 -17.44 -18.82
N ALA A 143 -13.01 -17.26 -17.50
CA ALA A 143 -12.15 -17.86 -16.47
C ALA A 143 -12.64 -17.45 -15.05
N PRO A 144 -13.06 -18.39 -14.19
CA PRO A 144 -13.40 -18.10 -12.80
C PRO A 144 -12.18 -17.82 -11.89
N SER A 145 -11.00 -17.60 -12.46
CA SER A 145 -9.72 -17.47 -11.72
C SER A 145 -8.96 -16.16 -11.97
N LEU A 146 -9.47 -15.27 -12.83
CA LEU A 146 -8.86 -13.96 -13.06
C LEU A 146 -9.24 -13.02 -11.90
N THR A 147 -8.40 -12.99 -10.88
CA THR A 147 -8.48 -11.97 -9.82
C THR A 147 -8.36 -10.61 -10.49
N LEU A 148 -9.38 -9.75 -10.36
CA LEU A 148 -9.31 -8.37 -10.85
C LEU A 148 -7.99 -7.71 -10.39
N PRO A 149 -7.37 -6.82 -11.19
CA PRO A 149 -6.09 -6.18 -10.85
C PRO A 149 -6.02 -5.66 -9.40
N HIS A 150 -7.08 -4.99 -8.93
CA HIS A 150 -7.17 -4.50 -7.55
C HIS A 150 -7.23 -5.63 -6.50
N GLY A 151 -7.85 -6.77 -6.82
CA GLY A 151 -7.93 -7.93 -5.92
C GLY A 151 -6.58 -8.56 -5.61
N CYS A 152 -5.64 -8.53 -6.58
CA CYS A 152 -4.27 -8.96 -6.36
C CYS A 152 -3.52 -8.02 -5.40
N VAL A 153 -3.67 -6.71 -5.58
CA VAL A 153 -3.03 -5.72 -4.69
C VAL A 153 -3.61 -5.81 -3.28
N VAL A 154 -4.94 -5.93 -3.14
CA VAL A 154 -5.58 -6.12 -1.83
C VAL A 154 -5.13 -7.42 -1.16
N LYS A 155 -5.00 -8.52 -1.91
CA LYS A 155 -4.40 -9.77 -1.38
C LYS A 155 -3.00 -9.51 -0.83
N THR A 156 -2.20 -8.71 -1.51
CA THR A 156 -0.84 -8.36 -1.07
C THR A 156 -0.85 -7.52 0.22
N VAL A 157 -1.76 -6.55 0.35
CA VAL A 157 -1.97 -5.78 1.60
C VAL A 157 -2.31 -6.72 2.75
N LYS A 158 -3.25 -7.65 2.52
CA LYS A 158 -3.65 -8.68 3.50
C LYS A 158 -2.45 -9.52 3.94
N THR A 159 -1.67 -10.03 2.99
CA THR A 159 -0.46 -10.83 3.30
C THR A 159 0.59 -10.03 4.06
N LEU A 160 0.77 -8.74 3.73
CA LEU A 160 1.70 -7.86 4.44
C LEU A 160 1.31 -7.70 5.93
N LEU A 161 0.02 -7.47 6.21
CA LEU A 161 -0.48 -7.33 7.57
C LEU A 161 -0.30 -8.62 8.38
N LEU A 162 -0.67 -9.75 7.80
CA LEU A 162 -0.46 -11.05 8.44
C LEU A 162 1.03 -11.34 8.69
N LYS A 163 1.90 -10.96 7.75
CA LYS A 163 3.36 -11.10 7.89
C LYS A 163 3.93 -10.26 9.03
N MET A 164 3.32 -9.10 9.29
CA MET A 164 3.70 -8.19 10.38
C MET A 164 3.08 -8.55 11.73
N GLY A 165 2.25 -9.60 11.80
CA GLY A 165 1.57 -10.03 13.02
C GLY A 165 0.31 -9.22 13.35
N CYS A 166 -0.18 -8.41 12.42
CA CYS A 166 -1.39 -7.58 12.58
C CYS A 166 -2.69 -8.40 12.43
N HIS A 167 -2.80 -9.51 13.17
CA HIS A 167 -3.94 -10.44 13.07
C HIS A 167 -5.24 -9.83 13.59
N TYR A 168 -5.18 -9.11 14.71
CA TYR A 168 -6.35 -8.48 15.30
C TYR A 168 -6.89 -7.40 14.38
N GLU A 169 -6.01 -6.53 13.89
CA GLU A 169 -6.32 -5.44 12.99
C GLU A 169 -6.88 -5.96 11.66
N PHE A 170 -6.31 -7.05 11.13
CA PHE A 170 -6.85 -7.74 9.96
C PHE A 170 -8.31 -8.16 10.17
N THR A 171 -8.62 -8.81 11.31
CA THR A 171 -9.99 -9.26 11.60
C THR A 171 -10.94 -8.10 11.86
N SER A 172 -10.46 -6.99 12.45
CA SER A 172 -11.25 -5.79 12.68
C SER A 172 -11.65 -5.15 11.36
N VAL A 173 -10.70 -4.99 10.43
CA VAL A 173 -10.97 -4.45 9.09
C VAL A 173 -11.91 -5.36 8.31
N GLU A 174 -11.80 -6.68 8.48
CA GLU A 174 -12.71 -7.63 7.84
C GLU A 174 -14.15 -7.52 8.37
N LYS A 175 -14.33 -7.40 9.69
CA LYS A 175 -15.64 -7.25 10.33
C LYS A 175 -16.34 -5.95 9.93
N GLU A 176 -15.60 -4.87 9.84
CA GLU A 176 -16.11 -3.54 9.43
C GLU A 176 -16.27 -3.41 7.91
N GLY A 177 -16.05 -4.48 7.13
CA GLY A 177 -16.17 -4.44 5.67
C GLY A 177 -15.11 -3.59 4.96
N GLY A 178 -14.02 -3.22 5.64
CA GLY A 178 -13.00 -2.30 5.14
C GLY A 178 -12.32 -2.77 3.85
N TRP A 179 -12.21 -4.09 3.64
CA TRP A 179 -11.65 -4.63 2.38
C TRP A 179 -12.50 -4.29 1.15
N ALA A 180 -13.83 -4.29 1.28
CA ALA A 180 -14.73 -3.92 0.20
C ALA A 180 -14.68 -2.41 -0.08
N LEU A 181 -14.58 -1.61 0.98
CA LEU A 181 -14.42 -0.16 0.88
C LEU A 181 -13.11 0.22 0.18
N LEU A 182 -12.02 -0.50 0.44
CA LEU A 182 -10.75 -0.28 -0.26
C LEU A 182 -10.83 -0.50 -1.76
N THR A 183 -11.71 -1.40 -2.22
CA THR A 183 -11.92 -1.67 -3.65
C THR A 183 -12.98 -0.77 -4.30
N SER A 184 -13.69 0.05 -3.51
CA SER A 184 -14.70 0.98 -4.01
C SER A 184 -14.05 2.26 -4.52
N SER A 185 -14.43 2.72 -5.72
CA SER A 185 -13.90 3.97 -6.30
C SER A 185 -14.30 5.21 -5.51
N GLU A 186 -15.46 5.19 -4.88
CA GLU A 186 -15.98 6.33 -4.11
C GLU A 186 -15.51 6.27 -2.66
N GLU A 187 -15.46 5.06 -2.08
CA GLU A 187 -15.21 4.87 -0.66
C GLU A 187 -13.79 4.39 -0.32
N HIS A 188 -12.87 4.36 -1.30
CA HIS A 188 -11.48 3.95 -1.08
C HIS A 188 -10.85 4.67 0.13
N HIS A 189 -11.02 6.00 0.20
CA HIS A 189 -10.51 6.82 1.28
C HIS A 189 -11.06 6.40 2.66
N ARG A 190 -12.31 5.93 2.74
CA ARG A 190 -12.93 5.43 3.96
C ARG A 190 -12.37 4.06 4.35
N GLY A 191 -12.14 3.18 3.38
CA GLY A 191 -11.46 1.90 3.61
C GLY A 191 -10.02 2.09 4.12
N VAL A 192 -9.30 3.07 3.57
CA VAL A 192 -7.95 3.47 4.03
C VAL A 192 -8.00 4.04 5.44
N GLY A 193 -9.01 4.88 5.74
CA GLY A 193 -9.23 5.41 7.07
C GLY A 193 -9.49 4.30 8.10
N LEU A 194 -10.37 3.34 7.79
CA LEU A 194 -10.61 2.19 8.67
C LEU A 194 -9.34 1.37 8.93
N LEU A 195 -8.52 1.13 7.90
CA LEU A 195 -7.21 0.51 8.09
C LEU A 195 -6.32 1.33 9.01
N GLY A 196 -6.26 2.66 8.80
CA GLY A 196 -5.54 3.58 9.66
C GLY A 196 -5.97 3.44 11.13
N ILE A 197 -7.27 3.50 11.38
CA ILE A 197 -7.89 3.37 12.71
C ILE A 197 -7.58 2.02 13.35
N CYS A 198 -7.75 0.92 12.62
CA CYS A 198 -7.49 -0.42 13.17
C CYS A 198 -6.03 -0.62 13.55
N LEU A 199 -5.09 0.06 12.89
CA LEU A 199 -3.66 -0.04 13.18
C LEU A 199 -3.21 0.83 14.38
N LEU A 200 -4.09 1.69 14.92
CA LEU A 200 -3.82 2.57 16.06
C LEU A 200 -3.71 1.87 17.45
N PRO A 201 -4.61 0.93 17.84
CA PRO A 201 -4.80 0.60 19.25
C PRO A 201 -3.73 -0.34 19.85
N GLN A 202 -2.97 -1.06 19.01
CA GLN A 202 -2.09 -2.15 19.46
C GLN A 202 -0.68 -2.10 18.86
N SER A 203 -0.37 -1.11 18.01
CA SER A 203 0.90 -1.08 17.31
C SER A 203 2.05 -0.66 18.25
N HIS A 204 3.09 -1.48 18.27
CA HIS A 204 4.36 -1.21 18.94
C HIS A 204 4.82 0.23 18.68
N GLY A 205 4.72 1.10 19.71
CA GLY A 205 4.91 2.55 19.60
C GLY A 205 6.09 3.05 18.73
N PRO A 206 7.26 2.37 18.69
CA PRO A 206 8.37 2.77 17.81
C PRO A 206 8.11 2.59 16.31
N LEU A 207 7.36 1.55 15.91
CA LEU A 207 7.06 1.27 14.51
C LEU A 207 6.06 2.30 13.95
N PHE A 208 5.11 2.73 14.77
CA PHE A 208 4.06 3.64 14.34
C PHE A 208 4.52 5.11 14.27
N LEU A 209 5.38 5.52 15.20
CA LEU A 209 6.15 6.76 15.07
C LEU A 209 6.93 6.80 13.74
N ARG A 210 7.58 5.68 13.39
CA ARG A 210 8.31 5.57 12.13
C ARG A 210 7.37 5.67 10.92
N ILE A 211 6.18 5.07 10.96
CA ILE A 211 5.16 5.24 9.91
C ILE A 211 4.80 6.72 9.74
N LEU A 212 4.52 7.42 10.85
CA LEU A 212 4.11 8.81 10.82
C LEU A 212 5.16 9.75 10.18
N TYR A 213 6.44 9.60 10.55
CA TYR A 213 7.51 10.40 9.94
C TYR A 213 7.77 10.02 8.48
N LEU A 214 7.65 8.73 8.14
CA LEU A 214 7.85 8.25 6.78
C LEU A 214 6.69 8.62 5.84
N LEU A 215 5.53 9.03 6.36
CA LEU A 215 4.40 9.53 5.57
C LEU A 215 4.57 10.96 5.07
N VAL A 216 5.42 11.76 5.73
CA VAL A 216 5.61 13.17 5.39
C VAL A 216 6.02 13.37 3.92
N PRO A 217 6.98 12.61 3.34
CA PRO A 217 7.33 12.72 1.93
C PRO A 217 6.20 12.29 0.97
N PHE A 218 5.36 11.32 1.36
CA PHE A 218 4.24 10.87 0.53
C PHE A 218 3.14 11.93 0.42
N LEU A 219 2.91 12.70 1.48
CA LEU A 219 1.97 13.82 1.47
C LEU A 219 2.40 14.98 0.55
N GLU A 220 3.69 15.08 0.20
CA GLU A 220 4.22 16.15 -0.66
C GLU A 220 4.31 15.78 -2.13
N ARG A 221 4.21 14.49 -2.44
CA ARG A 221 4.47 13.95 -3.78
C ARG A 221 3.20 13.30 -4.35
N GLY A 222 3.31 12.89 -5.61
CA GLY A 222 2.27 12.15 -6.29
C GLY A 222 1.11 13.01 -6.82
N ASP A 223 0.18 12.31 -7.46
CA ASP A 223 -1.01 12.88 -8.06
C ASP A 223 -2.18 12.99 -7.06
N LYS A 224 -3.37 13.27 -7.59
CA LYS A 224 -4.60 13.41 -6.80
C LYS A 224 -4.97 12.15 -6.02
N GLN A 225 -4.85 10.96 -6.63
CA GLN A 225 -5.23 9.69 -5.99
C GLN A 225 -4.24 9.32 -4.90
N HIS A 226 -2.95 9.53 -5.15
CA HIS A 226 -1.90 9.41 -4.14
C HIS A 226 -2.18 10.29 -2.92
N LYS A 227 -2.41 11.59 -3.15
CA LYS A 227 -2.66 12.55 -2.06
C LYS A 227 -3.92 12.21 -1.27
N LEU A 228 -5.00 11.81 -1.94
CA LEU A 228 -6.23 11.38 -1.27
C LEU A 228 -5.98 10.19 -0.34
N THR A 229 -5.36 9.12 -0.86
CA THR A 229 -5.08 7.90 -0.09
C THR A 229 -4.18 8.19 1.10
N VAL A 230 -3.10 8.95 0.89
CA VAL A 230 -2.14 9.27 1.95
C VAL A 230 -2.77 10.20 3.00
N MET A 231 -3.56 11.19 2.58
CA MET A 231 -4.27 12.09 3.50
C MET A 231 -5.29 11.33 4.35
N ALA A 232 -6.06 10.42 3.74
CA ALA A 232 -7.04 9.60 4.45
C ALA A 232 -6.38 8.76 5.55
N PHE A 233 -5.22 8.18 5.26
CA PHE A 233 -4.45 7.44 6.26
C PHE A 233 -3.88 8.39 7.34
N PHE A 234 -3.26 9.50 6.92
CA PHE A 234 -2.59 10.45 7.81
C PHE A 234 -3.51 11.04 8.88
N VAL A 235 -4.73 11.43 8.50
CA VAL A 235 -5.71 12.03 9.42
C VAL A 235 -6.07 11.08 10.56
N GLU A 236 -6.16 9.78 10.30
CA GLU A 236 -6.44 8.81 11.36
C GLU A 236 -5.27 8.68 12.34
N LEU A 237 -4.02 8.81 11.85
CA LEU A 237 -2.84 8.74 12.72
C LEU A 237 -2.75 9.90 13.71
N LEU A 238 -3.43 11.03 13.43
CA LEU A 238 -3.43 12.19 14.33
C LEU A 238 -4.12 11.91 15.67
N HIS A 239 -4.93 10.85 15.76
CA HIS A 239 -5.50 10.37 17.03
C HIS A 239 -4.44 9.80 17.97
N MET A 240 -3.21 9.56 17.49
CA MET A 240 -2.13 9.05 18.33
C MET A 240 -1.49 10.16 19.17
N PRO A 241 -1.23 9.92 20.47
CA PRO A 241 -0.50 10.87 21.31
C PRO A 241 0.86 11.28 20.73
N GLN A 242 1.50 10.38 19.99
CA GLN A 242 2.77 10.55 19.33
C GLN A 242 2.72 11.56 18.18
N ALA A 243 1.55 11.77 17.57
CA ALA A 243 1.38 12.73 16.47
C ALA A 243 1.62 14.18 16.90
N LYS A 244 1.52 14.47 18.20
CA LYS A 244 1.91 15.75 18.82
C LYS A 244 3.37 16.14 18.56
N ARG A 245 4.24 15.18 18.25
CA ARG A 245 5.66 15.42 17.97
C ARG A 245 5.93 15.90 16.55
N LEU A 246 4.93 15.86 15.66
CA LEU A 246 5.10 16.34 14.29
C LEU A 246 5.29 17.87 14.26
N PRO A 247 6.22 18.37 13.42
CA PRO A 247 6.31 19.80 13.15
C PRO A 247 4.99 20.38 12.64
N GLU A 248 4.65 21.59 13.08
CA GLU A 248 3.41 22.30 12.71
C GLU A 248 3.19 22.41 11.19
N LYS A 249 4.29 22.49 10.42
CA LYS A 249 4.27 22.49 8.95
C LYS A 249 3.61 21.23 8.36
N TYR A 250 3.81 20.07 8.98
CA TYR A 250 3.34 18.78 8.49
C TYR A 250 2.01 18.33 9.08
N SER A 251 1.62 18.93 10.20
CA SER A 251 0.30 18.77 10.80
C SER A 251 -0.62 19.91 10.36
N VAL A 252 -0.58 21.05 11.02
CA VAL A 252 -1.64 22.06 10.91
C VAL A 252 -1.57 22.85 9.61
N LEU A 253 -0.41 23.41 9.26
CA LEU A 253 -0.29 24.21 8.03
C LEU A 253 -0.64 23.38 6.78
N ARG A 254 -0.34 22.07 6.81
CA ARG A 254 -0.71 21.14 5.74
C ARG A 254 -2.22 20.96 5.64
N LEU A 255 -2.90 20.72 6.76
CA LEU A 255 -4.35 20.56 6.78
C LEU A 255 -5.06 21.84 6.39
N LEU A 256 -4.58 23.01 6.86
CA LEU A 256 -5.09 24.33 6.45
C LEU A 256 -4.97 24.54 4.94
N LYS A 257 -3.81 24.19 4.35
CA LYS A 257 -3.63 24.26 2.89
C LYS A 257 -4.62 23.34 2.17
N GLY A 258 -4.87 22.14 2.71
CA GLY A 258 -5.83 21.18 2.14
C GLY A 258 -7.29 21.63 2.18
N LEU A 259 -7.66 22.64 2.98
CA LEU A 259 -9.00 23.24 2.95
C LEU A 259 -9.30 23.98 1.64
N THR A 260 -8.26 24.36 0.89
CA THR A 260 -8.39 25.00 -0.43
C THR A 260 -8.31 24.01 -1.59
N ASP A 261 -8.22 22.70 -1.30
CA ASP A 261 -8.12 21.68 -2.35
C ASP A 261 -9.42 21.60 -3.17
N PRO A 262 -9.36 21.45 -4.50
CA PRO A 262 -10.55 21.28 -5.33
C PRO A 262 -11.39 20.06 -4.93
N ASP A 263 -10.78 19.00 -4.39
CA ASP A 263 -11.50 17.79 -4.01
C ASP A 263 -12.24 17.96 -2.66
N PRO A 264 -13.58 17.81 -2.64
CA PRO A 264 -14.36 17.93 -1.40
C PRO A 264 -13.98 16.90 -0.34
N VAL A 265 -13.53 15.70 -0.73
CA VAL A 265 -13.12 14.65 0.20
C VAL A 265 -11.80 15.03 0.87
N ILE A 266 -10.85 15.61 0.14
CA ILE A 266 -9.60 16.12 0.73
C ILE A 266 -9.92 17.23 1.75
N ARG A 267 -10.82 18.16 1.41
CA ARG A 267 -11.26 19.21 2.35
C ARG A 267 -11.88 18.61 3.61
N ALA A 268 -12.79 17.65 3.47
CA ALA A 268 -13.45 16.99 4.60
C ALA A 268 -12.45 16.25 5.50
N LEU A 269 -11.49 15.53 4.91
CA LEU A 269 -10.39 14.88 5.64
C LEU A 269 -9.53 15.90 6.39
N CYS A 270 -9.24 17.05 5.79
CA CYS A 270 -8.47 18.11 6.43
C CYS A 270 -9.21 18.73 7.62
N VAL A 271 -10.51 18.98 7.49
CA VAL A 271 -11.37 19.43 8.60
C VAL A 271 -11.35 18.38 9.73
N LYS A 272 -11.55 17.10 9.40
CA LYS A 272 -11.47 16.01 10.38
C LYS A 272 -10.14 16.02 11.12
N GLY A 273 -9.01 16.13 10.42
CA GLY A 273 -7.68 16.18 11.03
C GLY A 273 -7.48 17.39 11.94
N LEU A 274 -7.98 18.57 11.56
CA LEU A 274 -7.92 19.78 12.40
C LEU A 274 -8.72 19.61 13.70
N ILE A 275 -9.92 19.03 13.62
CA ILE A 275 -10.75 18.73 14.79
C ILE A 275 -10.02 17.75 15.72
N THR A 276 -9.46 16.66 15.18
CA THR A 276 -8.70 15.67 15.96
C THR A 276 -7.53 16.30 16.72
N MET A 277 -6.88 17.31 16.16
CA MET A 277 -5.77 18.02 16.83
C MET A 277 -6.24 19.06 17.84
N ALA A 278 -7.41 19.65 17.66
CA ALA A 278 -7.98 20.60 18.62
C ALA A 278 -8.20 19.93 19.99
N ASP A 279 -8.50 18.63 19.99
CA ASP A 279 -8.69 17.81 21.20
C ASP A 279 -7.37 17.42 21.89
N TRP A 280 -6.19 17.89 21.45
CA TRP A 280 -4.92 17.56 22.07
C TRP A 280 -4.71 18.31 23.41
N PRO A 281 -4.73 17.63 24.58
CA PRO A 281 -4.48 18.31 25.85
C PRO A 281 -3.03 18.84 25.90
N GLY A 282 -2.88 20.12 26.27
CA GLY A 282 -1.60 20.76 26.59
C GLY A 282 -1.01 21.71 25.53
N GLN A 283 -1.63 21.89 24.36
CA GLN A 283 -1.27 23.03 23.50
C GLN A 283 -2.02 24.27 23.99
N VAL A 284 -1.36 25.00 24.90
CA VAL A 284 -1.78 26.33 25.38
C VAL A 284 -2.13 27.19 24.17
N ARG A 285 -3.43 27.43 23.99
CA ARG A 285 -4.01 28.28 22.94
C ARG A 285 -3.50 27.94 21.52
N TRP A 286 -4.03 26.87 20.93
CA TRP A 286 -4.45 27.02 19.54
C TRP A 286 -5.42 28.20 19.50
N ASN A 287 -4.96 29.33 18.98
CA ASN A 287 -5.83 30.46 18.66
C ASN A 287 -6.27 30.25 17.21
N PRO A 288 -7.42 29.60 16.93
CA PRO A 288 -7.90 29.40 15.57
C PRO A 288 -8.09 30.74 14.82
N PHE A 289 -8.07 31.87 15.54
CA PHE A 289 -8.19 33.21 14.99
C PHE A 289 -6.88 33.83 14.46
N HIS A 290 -5.71 33.22 14.64
CA HIS A 290 -4.48 33.72 13.99
C HIS A 290 -4.44 33.42 12.48
N TYR A 291 -5.27 32.48 12.02
CA TYR A 291 -5.56 32.25 10.62
C TYR A 291 -7.08 32.19 10.49
N THR A 292 -7.71 33.31 10.12
CA THR A 292 -9.15 33.39 9.91
C THR A 292 -9.53 32.43 8.77
N ILE A 293 -9.92 31.19 9.10
CA ILE A 293 -10.51 30.27 8.13
C ILE A 293 -11.95 30.76 7.96
N ASN A 294 -12.20 31.49 6.87
CA ASN A 294 -13.56 31.79 6.44
C ASN A 294 -14.22 30.49 5.99
N ILE A 295 -15.03 29.88 6.88
CA ILE A 295 -15.80 28.65 6.61
C ILE A 295 -16.91 28.89 5.57
N HIS A 296 -17.14 30.14 5.15
CA HIS A 296 -18.10 30.54 4.11
C HIS A 296 -17.87 29.95 2.71
N VAL A 297 -16.76 29.23 2.46
CA VAL A 297 -16.46 28.66 1.14
C VAL A 297 -17.02 27.23 0.96
N ILE A 298 -17.61 26.61 1.98
CA ILE A 298 -18.00 25.19 1.89
C ILE A 298 -19.42 24.94 1.34
N THR A 299 -20.43 25.81 1.50
CA THR A 299 -21.74 25.73 0.80
C THR A 299 -22.56 27.01 1.01
N PRO A 300 -23.45 27.45 0.08
CA PRO A 300 -24.25 28.67 0.27
C PRO A 300 -25.45 28.53 1.21
N GLU A 301 -25.74 27.36 1.80
CA GLU A 301 -27.09 27.11 2.36
C GLU A 301 -27.18 26.56 3.78
N VAL A 302 -26.10 26.44 4.56
CA VAL A 302 -26.26 26.09 6.00
C VAL A 302 -25.31 26.91 6.86
N SER A 303 -25.84 27.98 7.43
CA SER A 303 -25.23 28.75 8.50
C SER A 303 -25.24 27.94 9.80
N VAL A 304 -24.12 27.30 10.14
CA VAL A 304 -23.89 26.77 11.48
C VAL A 304 -23.20 27.86 12.30
N THR A 305 -24.00 28.63 13.05
CA THR A 305 -23.50 29.49 14.12
C THR A 305 -23.11 28.61 15.31
N LEU A 306 -21.82 28.47 15.57
CA LEU A 306 -21.35 27.97 16.87
C LEU A 306 -21.54 29.10 17.89
N VAL A 307 -22.53 28.92 18.75
CA VAL A 307 -22.80 29.79 19.90
C VAL A 307 -21.74 29.51 20.98
N GLU A 308 -21.16 30.59 21.49
CA GLU A 308 -20.19 30.63 22.59
C GLU A 308 -20.79 30.04 23.88
N ILE A 309 -20.07 29.09 24.50
CA ILE A 309 -20.12 28.83 25.96
C ILE A 309 -18.68 28.63 26.42
#